data_AF-A0A934QY98-F1
#
_entry.id   AF-A0A934QY98-F1
#
_cell.length_a   1.000
_cell.length_b   1.000
_cell.length_c   1.000
_cell.angle_alpha   90.00
_cell.angle_beta   90.00
_cell.angle_gamma   90.00
#
_symmetry.space_group_name_H-M   'P 1'
#
loop_
_entity.id
_entity.type
_entity.pdbx_description
1 polymer ?
#
loop_
_entity_poly.entity_id
_entity_poly.type
_entity_poly.pdbx_seq_one_letter_code
_entity_poly.pdbx_strand_id
1 'polypeptide(L)' 'MIELLGILLVVQGVGGLVNRIADSSTHSWFVQLHLLPEAAHIPASVALALVGLVLASIGSARRKKNPS' A
#
# COMPACT_ATOMS: atom_id res chain seq x y z
N MET A 1 12.33 -8.72 5.60
CA MET A 1 10.89 -8.93 5.86
C MET A 1 10.10 -7.63 5.99
N ILE A 2 10.43 -6.73 6.92
CA ILE A 2 9.71 -5.43 7.05
C ILE A 2 9.70 -4.61 5.76
N GLU A 3 10.81 -4.55 5.03
CA GLU A 3 10.88 -3.80 3.78
C GLU A 3 9.93 -4.35 2.72
N LEU A 4 9.84 -5.68 2.59
CA LEU A 4 8.93 -6.34 1.67
C LEU A 4 7.47 -6.04 2.03
N LEU A 5 7.12 -6.10 3.32
CA LEU A 5 5.79 -5.71 3.79
C LEU A 5 5.47 -4.24 3.46
N GLY A 6 6.44 -3.34 3.67
CA GLY A 6 6.29 -1.94 3.31
C GLY A 6 6.04 -1.73 1.81
N ILE A 7 6.80 -2.43 0.96
CA ILE A 7 6.61 -2.40 -0.49
C ILE A 7 5.21 -2.92 -0.87
N LEU A 8 4.78 -4.04 -0.28
CA LEU A 8 3.44 -4.59 -0.55
C LEU A 8 2.32 -3.61 -0.17
N LEU A 9 2.44 -2.93 0.97
CA LEU A 9 1.47 -1.93 1.41
C LEU A 9 1.48 -0.69 0.50
N VAL A 10 2.65 -0.26 0.00
CA VAL A 10 2.74 0.81 -1.00
C VAL A 10 2.02 0.41 -2.28
N VAL A 11 2.29 -0.79 -2.79
CA VAL A 11 1.64 -1.31 -4.00
C VAL A 11 0.12 -1.41 -3.80
N GLN A 12 -0.32 -1.90 -2.64
CA GLN A 12 -1.75 -1.99 -2.29
C GLN A 12 -2.41 -0.61 -2.23
N GLY A 13 -1.77 0.36 -1.57
CA GLY A 13 -2.29 1.71 -1.44
C GLY A 13 -2.30 2.47 -2.76
N VAL A 14 -1.16 2.56 -3.45
CA VAL A 14 -1.06 3.29 -4.72
C VAL A 14 -1.91 2.62 -5.80
N GLY A 15 -1.84 1.29 -5.93
CA GLY A 15 -2.62 0.57 -6.92
C GLY A 15 -4.13 0.67 -6.69
N GLY A 16 -4.59 0.56 -5.44
CA GLY A 16 -6.00 0.75 -5.11
C GLY A 16 -6.49 2.18 -5.32
N LEU A 17 -5.64 3.18 -5.07
CA LEU A 17 -5.94 4.58 -5.36
C LEU A 17 -6.09 4.80 -6.87
N VAL A 18 -5.15 4.31 -7.67
CA VAL A 18 -5.21 4.38 -9.14
C VAL A 18 -6.46 3.67 -9.68
N ASN A 19 -6.81 2.50 -9.14
CA ASN A 19 -8.00 1.76 -9.55
C ASN A 19 -9.28 2.59 -9.36
N ARG A 20 -9.38 3.37 -8.27
CA ARG A 20 -10.54 4.24 -8.02
C ARG A 20 -10.53 5.54 -8.82
N ILE A 21 -9.36 6.13 -9.03
CA ILE A 21 -9.24 7.33 -9.87
C ILE A 21 -9.53 7.01 -11.34
N ALA A 22 -9.17 5.81 -11.79
CA ALA A 22 -9.47 5.32 -13.15
C ALA A 22 -10.95 4.93 -13.35
N ASP A 23 -11.81 5.20 -12.37
CA ASP A 23 -13.24 4.83 -12.34
C ASP A 23 -13.47 3.34 -12.68
N SER A 24 -12.52 2.49 -12.27
CA SER A 24 -12.66 1.06 -12.42
C SER A 24 -13.73 0.57 -11.45
N SER A 25 -14.87 0.19 -11.99
CA SER A 25 -15.95 -0.50 -11.27
C SER A 25 -15.54 -1.88 -10.78
N THR A 26 -14.40 -2.40 -11.26
CA THR A 26 -13.86 -3.69 -10.83
C THR A 26 -12.99 -3.57 -9.60
N HIS A 27 -13.26 -4.46 -8.64
CA HIS A 27 -12.42 -4.69 -7.48
C HIS A 27 -11.21 -5.53 -7.93
N SER A 28 -10.18 -4.88 -8.50
CA SER A 28 -8.85 -5.51 -8.70
C SER A 28 -8.32 -6.09 -7.38
N TRP A 29 -7.24 -6.88 -7.38
CA TRP A 29 -6.68 -7.63 -6.22
C TRP A 29 -6.31 -6.82 -4.96
N PHE A 30 -6.60 -5.53 -4.92
CA PHE A 30 -6.46 -4.64 -3.79
C PHE A 30 -7.46 -4.99 -2.69
N VAL A 31 -6.94 -5.41 -1.54
CA VAL A 31 -7.72 -6.02 -0.45
C VAL A 31 -8.68 -5.01 0.17
N GLN A 32 -8.25 -3.77 0.35
CA GLN A 32 -9.06 -2.69 0.92
C GLN A 32 -10.31 -2.38 0.08
N LEU A 33 -10.26 -2.62 -1.23
CA LEU A 33 -11.41 -2.40 -2.10
C LEU A 33 -12.51 -3.45 -1.86
N HIS A 34 -12.13 -4.67 -1.48
CA HIS A 34 -13.07 -5.77 -1.22
C HIS A 34 -13.65 -5.73 0.20
N LEU A 35 -12.91 -5.18 1.18
CA LEU A 35 -13.29 -5.23 2.60
C LEU A 35 -13.98 -3.96 3.11
N LEU A 36 -13.68 -2.81 2.50
CA LEU A 36 -14.17 -1.51 2.99
C LEU A 36 -15.33 -1.00 2.12
N PRO A 37 -16.19 -0.13 2.65
CA PRO A 37 -17.19 0.57 1.84
C PRO A 37 -16.52 1.58 0.88
N GLU A 38 -17.19 1.92 -0.22
CA GLU A 38 -16.66 2.77 -1.29
C GLU A 38 -16.11 4.11 -0.80
N ALA A 39 -16.81 4.76 0.14
CA ALA A 39 -16.38 6.00 0.76
C ALA A 39 -15.01 5.92 1.47
N ALA A 40 -14.62 4.72 1.92
CA ALA A 40 -13.36 4.50 2.62
C ALA A 40 -12.21 4.06 1.68
N HIS A 41 -12.47 3.78 0.40
CA HIS A 41 -11.45 3.23 -0.51
C HIS A 41 -10.30 4.20 -0.76
N ILE A 42 -10.58 5.48 -0.98
CA ILE A 42 -9.54 6.50 -1.20
C ILE A 42 -8.75 6.76 0.09
N PRO A 43 -9.38 7.09 1.24
CA PRO A 43 -8.65 7.30 2.49
C PRO A 43 -7.80 6.09 2.91
N ALA A 44 -8.34 4.87 2.79
CA ALA A 44 -7.61 3.65 3.12
C ALA A 44 -6.41 3.42 2.19
N SER A 45 -6.57 3.71 0.90
CA SER A 45 -5.49 3.59 -0.09
C SER A 45 -4.35 4.58 0.19
N VAL A 46 -4.68 5.82 0.58
CA VAL A 46 -3.68 6.82 1.02
C VAL A 46 -2.98 6.36 2.30
N ALA A 47 -3.73 5.90 3.30
CA ALA A 47 -3.16 5.42 4.56
C ALA A 47 -2.21 4.23 4.33
N LEU A 48 -2.60 3.26 3.51
CA LEU A 48 -1.77 2.10 3.15
C LEU A 48 -0.48 2.52 2.44
N ALA A 49 -0.56 3.48 1.50
CA ALA A 49 0.61 3.99 0.80
C ALA A 49 1.61 4.66 1.76
N LEU A 50 1.11 5.51 2.67
CA LEU A 50 1.96 6.20 3.65
C LEU A 50 2.59 5.24 4.66
N VAL A 51 1.80 4.33 5.24
CA VAL A 51 2.31 3.33 6.19
C VAL A 51 3.31 2.41 5.50
N GLY A 52 3.01 1.95 4.30
CA GLY A 52 3.91 1.12 3.52
C GLY A 52 5.23 1.81 3.21
N LEU A 53 5.18 3.10 2.85
CA LEU A 53 6.38 3.89 2.55
C LEU A 53 7.27 3.99 3.79
N VAL A 54 6.69 4.31 4.95
CA VAL A 54 7.42 4.37 6.23
C VAL A 54 8.08 3.02 6.55
N LEU A 55 7.35 1.92 6.42
CA LEU A 55 7.89 0.58 6.69
C LEU A 55 8.98 0.18 5.69
N ALA A 56 8.81 0.50 4.41
CA ALA A 56 9.81 0.24 3.37
C ALA A 56 11.09 1.03 3.65
N SER A 57 10.98 2.32 4.00
CA SER A 57 12.13 3.16 4.35
C SER A 57 12.86 2.66 5.60
N ILE A 58 12.12 2.28 6.66
CA ILE A 58 12.73 1.70 7.87
C ILE A 58 13.43 0.38 7.56
N GLY A 59 12.78 -0.49 6.78
CA GLY A 59 13.36 -1.77 6.37
C GLY A 59 14.64 -1.61 5.55
N SER A 60 14.62 -0.71 4.58
CA SER A 60 15.78 -0.39 3.74
C SER A 60 16.95 0.19 4.57
N ALA A 61 16.65 1.13 5.48
CA ALA A 61 17.66 1.70 6.38
C ALA A 61 18.30 0.64 7.28
N ARG A 62 17.52 -0.30 7.81
CA ARG A 62 18.04 -1.41 8.62
C ARG A 62 18.90 -2.36 7.80
N ARG A 63 18.48 -2.69 6.57
CA ARG A 63 19.26 -3.53 5.64
C ARG A 63 20.62 -2.90 5.32
N LYS A 64 20.65 -1.59 5.10
CA LYS A 64 21.90 -0.85 4.82
C LYS A 64 22.85 -0.81 6.02
N LYS A 65 22.33 -0.84 7.25
CA LYS A 65 23.15 -0.83 8.48
C LYS A 65 23.79 -2.20 8.78
N ASN A 66 23.11 -3.30 8.45
CA ASN A 66 23.64 -4.66 8.55
C ASN A 66 23.63 -5.30 7.16
N PRO A 67 24.59 -4.97 6.28
CA PRO A 67 24.81 -5.75 5.08
C PRO A 67 25.31 -7.13 5.54
N SER A 68 24.44 -8.14 5.47
CA SER A 68 24.77 -9.54 5.72
C SER A 68 25.80 -10.04 4.72
#